data_AF-A0A7V3JT82-F1
#
_entry.id   AF-A0A7V3JT82-F1
#
_cell.length_a   1.000
_cell.length_b   1.000
_cell.length_c   1.000
_cell.angle_alpha   90.00
_cell.angle_beta   90.00
_cell.angle_gamma   90.00
#
_symmetry.space_group_name_H-M   'P 1'
#
loop_
_entity.id
_entity.type
_entity.pdbx_description
1 polymer ?
#
loop_
_entity_poly.entity_id
_entity_poly.type
_entity_poly.pdbx_seq_one_letter_code
_entity_poly.pdbx_strand_id
1 'polypeptide(L)'
;FFIPYVIPGRTGTQLLPQDLAILHSKFQNVRAVKEATGNLENMKLTRKLCGEDFDILSGDDDMTYTMMTSPDIKASGVISVTSNIAPKAVQEMTEKILNGNINEASKLYEALKPLFSIVTVKTNENTPFGPIVCKARNPLPYKTLMNILVMPSGPCRQPLGKMTKNGIEKMLEEVRKVYEKNPEILKPIEDFFDVDLSERLYNKDFLRGLYYED
;
A
#
# COMPACT_ATOMS: atom_id res chain seq x y z
N PHE A 1 2.29 12.13 21.63
CA PHE A 1 3.10 11.20 20.83
C PHE A 1 3.08 11.68 19.39
N PHE A 2 4.23 11.71 18.70
CA PHE A 2 4.37 12.26 17.34
C PHE A 2 5.17 11.29 16.47
N ILE A 3 4.71 11.06 15.24
CA ILE A 3 5.35 10.21 14.24
C ILE A 3 5.69 11.07 13.02
N PRO A 4 6.96 11.45 12.78
CA PRO A 4 7.35 12.07 11.52
C PRO A 4 7.06 11.11 10.36
N TYR A 5 6.49 11.64 9.28
CA TYR A 5 6.27 10.90 8.04
C TYR A 5 7.26 11.37 6.98
N VAL A 6 8.22 10.51 6.65
CA VAL A 6 9.29 10.82 5.69
C VAL A 6 8.92 10.24 4.32
N ILE A 7 8.44 11.11 3.42
CA ILE A 7 8.01 10.74 2.05
C ILE A 7 8.43 11.80 1.01
N PRO A 8 9.74 11.88 0.67
CA PRO A 8 10.27 12.91 -0.24
C PRO A 8 9.59 12.90 -1.62
N GLY A 9 9.12 11.74 -2.10
CA GLY A 9 8.37 11.63 -3.35
C GLY A 9 7.03 12.40 -3.37
N ARG A 10 6.54 12.88 -2.22
CA ARG A 10 5.34 13.73 -2.10
C ARG A 10 5.62 15.11 -1.51
N THR A 11 6.54 15.22 -0.54
CA THR A 11 6.87 16.48 0.13
C THR A 11 7.90 17.31 -0.62
N GLY A 12 8.70 16.70 -1.50
CA GLY A 12 9.83 17.36 -2.16
C GLY A 12 11.04 17.61 -1.25
N THR A 13 10.95 17.23 0.03
CA THR A 13 11.98 17.41 1.05
C THR A 13 12.06 16.16 1.93
N GLN A 14 13.21 15.96 2.60
CA GLN A 14 13.44 14.76 3.40
C GLN A 14 14.03 15.13 4.77
N LEU A 15 13.47 14.55 5.83
CA LEU A 15 14.17 14.43 7.12
C LEU A 15 15.17 13.28 7.04
N LEU A 16 16.43 13.55 7.32
CA LEU A 16 17.49 12.54 7.33
C LEU A 16 17.50 11.76 8.65
N PRO A 17 18.13 10.57 8.69
CA PRO A 17 18.30 9.80 9.92
C PRO A 17 18.90 10.61 11.08
N GLN A 18 19.81 11.53 10.78
CA GLN A 18 20.42 12.45 11.75
C GLN A 18 19.39 13.42 12.34
N ASP A 19 18.48 13.96 11.52
CA ASP A 19 17.42 14.85 11.99
C ASP A 19 16.48 14.10 12.93
N LEU A 20 16.14 12.85 12.60
CA LEU A 20 15.33 11.98 13.46
C LEU A 20 16.02 11.70 14.80
N ALA A 21 17.32 11.44 14.80
CA ALA A 21 18.10 11.21 16.02
C ALA A 21 18.17 12.48 16.91
N ILE A 22 18.33 13.66 16.31
CA ILE A 22 18.26 14.94 17.02
C ILE A 22 16.87 15.14 17.63
N LEU A 23 15.80 14.86 16.88
CA LEU A 23 14.43 14.99 17.39
C LEU A 23 14.14 14.00 18.51
N HIS A 24 14.50 12.72 18.34
CA HIS A 24 14.29 11.67 19.32
C HIS A 24 15.02 11.96 20.64
N SER A 25 16.28 12.40 20.56
CA SER A 25 17.07 12.74 21.75
C SER A 25 16.55 13.96 22.53
N LYS A 26 15.98 14.95 21.82
CA LYS A 26 15.43 16.17 22.45
C LYS A 26 14.01 16.00 22.95
N PHE A 27 13.21 15.18 22.28
CA PHE A 27 11.78 15.11 22.50
C PHE A 27 11.31 13.68 22.74
N GLN A 28 11.06 13.36 24.00
CA GLN A 28 10.59 12.06 24.45
C GLN A 28 9.24 11.63 23.85
N ASN A 29 8.52 12.47 23.13
CA ASN A 29 7.28 12.11 22.44
C ASN A 29 7.48 11.78 20.95
N VAL A 30 8.68 11.96 20.39
CA VAL A 30 9.09 11.52 19.05
C VAL A 30 9.83 10.19 19.20
N ARG A 31 9.12 9.07 19.08
CA ARG A 31 9.69 7.72 19.28
C ARG A 31 9.49 6.78 18.10
N ALA A 32 8.93 7.28 17.00
CA ALA A 32 8.63 6.47 15.84
C ALA A 32 8.83 7.30 14.57
N VAL A 33 9.03 6.64 13.43
CA VAL A 33 8.97 7.24 12.09
C VAL A 33 8.10 6.39 11.17
N LYS A 34 7.28 7.04 10.34
CA LYS A 34 6.71 6.40 9.14
C LYS A 34 7.70 6.62 7.99
N GLU A 35 8.35 5.57 7.56
CA GLU A 35 9.39 5.60 6.54
C GLU A 35 8.81 5.19 5.18
N ALA A 36 8.74 6.13 4.23
CA ALA A 36 8.35 5.86 2.84
C ALA A 36 9.33 6.52 1.85
N THR A 37 10.63 6.33 2.08
CA THR A 37 11.68 6.75 1.16
C THR A 37 12.11 5.64 0.20
N GLY A 38 11.84 4.38 0.55
CA GLY A 38 12.36 3.20 -0.17
C GLY A 38 13.87 2.99 -0.01
N ASN A 39 14.53 3.72 0.90
CA ASN A 39 15.98 3.64 1.11
C ASN A 39 16.33 2.83 2.36
N LEU A 40 16.66 1.55 2.17
CA LEU A 40 17.05 0.65 3.24
C LEU A 40 18.28 1.14 4.03
N GLU A 41 19.24 1.80 3.38
CA GLU A 41 20.42 2.34 4.08
C GLU A 41 20.06 3.48 5.02
N ASN A 42 19.09 4.33 4.66
CA ASN A 42 18.56 5.35 5.57
C ASN A 42 17.86 4.71 6.78
N MET A 43 17.10 3.63 6.55
CA MET A 43 16.41 2.92 7.63
C MET A 43 17.40 2.26 8.60
N LYS A 44 18.46 1.61 8.07
CA LYS A 44 19.55 1.05 8.88
C LYS A 44 20.28 2.12 9.67
N LEU A 45 20.57 3.26 9.05
CA LEU A 45 21.18 4.39 9.74
C LEU A 45 20.26 4.97 10.81
N THR A 46 18.94 5.03 10.56
CA THR A 46 17.95 5.45 11.55
C THR A 46 17.97 4.52 12.76
N ARG A 47 17.92 3.20 12.56
CA ARG A 47 18.06 2.21 13.64
C ARG A 47 19.35 2.39 14.41
N LYS A 48 20.49 2.54 13.72
CA LYS A 48 21.80 2.74 14.33
C LYS A 48 21.88 4.01 15.20
N LEU A 49 21.29 5.12 14.74
CA LEU A 49 21.37 6.42 15.44
C LEU A 49 20.32 6.58 16.54
N CYS A 50 19.12 6.00 16.36
CA CYS A 50 18.01 6.17 17.31
C CYS A 50 17.90 5.02 18.33
N GLY A 51 18.54 3.88 18.08
CA GLY A 51 18.52 2.73 18.99
C GLY A 51 17.34 1.79 18.77
N GLU A 52 17.28 0.70 19.55
CA GLU A 52 16.24 -0.35 19.46
C GLU A 52 14.86 0.14 19.93
N ASP A 53 14.81 1.13 20.83
CA ASP A 53 13.56 1.68 21.37
C ASP A 53 12.83 2.65 20.42
N PHE A 54 13.39 2.93 19.24
CA PHE A 54 12.78 3.79 18.23
C PHE A 54 12.01 2.97 17.18
N ASP A 55 10.71 3.20 17.04
CA ASP A 55 9.89 2.44 16.10
C ASP A 55 10.10 2.91 14.64
N ILE A 56 10.38 1.98 13.74
CA ILE A 56 10.39 2.23 12.29
C ILE A 56 9.15 1.55 11.72
N LEU A 57 8.21 2.32 11.17
CA LEU A 57 7.00 1.80 10.53
C LEU A 57 7.14 1.97 9.02
N SER A 58 6.97 0.89 8.26
CA SER A 58 6.92 0.96 6.80
C SER A 58 5.76 1.84 6.36
N GLY A 59 6.02 2.74 5.42
CA GLY A 59 5.00 3.52 4.72
C GLY A 59 4.72 3.04 3.31
N ASP A 60 5.43 2.01 2.84
CA ASP A 60 5.26 1.35 1.55
C ASP A 60 4.98 -0.15 1.77
N ASP A 61 3.80 -0.61 1.39
CA ASP A 61 3.33 -1.97 1.70
C ASP A 61 4.29 -3.06 1.17
N ASP A 62 4.85 -2.89 -0.03
CA ASP A 62 5.78 -3.81 -0.68
C ASP A 62 7.16 -3.89 0.01
N MET A 63 7.55 -2.88 0.78
CA MET A 63 8.80 -2.87 1.55
C MET A 63 8.65 -3.47 2.96
N THR A 64 7.41 -3.63 3.43
CA THR A 64 7.11 -4.04 4.82
C THR A 64 7.84 -5.31 5.22
N TYR A 65 7.74 -6.37 4.42
CA TYR A 65 8.40 -7.64 4.73
C TYR A 65 9.91 -7.44 4.90
N THR A 66 10.57 -6.85 3.90
CA THR A 66 12.03 -6.59 3.91
C THR A 66 12.45 -5.73 5.11
N MET A 67 11.69 -4.67 5.42
CA MET A 67 12.00 -3.76 6.53
C MET A 67 11.88 -4.45 7.88
N MET A 68 10.85 -5.28 8.08
CA MET A 68 10.63 -5.97 9.35
C MET A 68 11.59 -7.14 9.55
N THR A 69 11.91 -7.89 8.49
CA THR A 69 12.82 -9.06 8.59
C THR A 69 14.31 -8.70 8.56
N SER A 70 14.66 -7.46 8.20
CA SER A 70 16.06 -7.03 8.18
C SER A 70 16.60 -6.88 9.61
N PRO A 71 17.71 -7.56 9.98
CA PRO A 71 18.29 -7.47 11.32
C PRO A 71 18.87 -6.09 11.63
N ASP A 72 19.20 -5.30 10.61
CA ASP A 72 19.78 -3.96 10.74
C ASP A 72 18.71 -2.85 10.79
N ILE A 73 17.45 -3.18 10.49
CA ILE A 73 16.31 -2.25 10.50
C ILE A 73 15.33 -2.62 11.61
N LYS A 74 14.92 -3.89 11.66
CA LYS A 74 13.89 -4.42 12.58
C LYS A 74 12.70 -3.49 12.67
N ALA A 75 12.06 -3.21 11.54
CA ALA A 75 10.87 -2.36 11.53
C ALA A 75 9.76 -2.98 12.38
N SER A 76 9.04 -2.14 13.11
CA SER A 76 8.01 -2.56 14.08
C SER A 76 6.69 -2.92 13.40
N GLY A 77 6.48 -2.53 12.14
CA GLY A 77 5.24 -2.76 11.43
C GLY A 77 5.07 -1.89 10.18
N VAL A 78 3.82 -1.62 9.83
CA VAL A 78 3.42 -0.86 8.62
C VAL A 78 2.25 0.07 8.91
N ILE A 79 2.26 1.25 8.29
CA ILE A 79 1.08 2.10 8.12
C ILE A 79 0.60 1.92 6.68
N SER A 80 -0.26 0.91 6.51
CA SER A 80 -0.61 0.28 5.24
C SER A 80 -1.71 1.00 4.46
N VAL A 81 -1.61 0.97 3.13
CA VAL A 81 -2.73 1.29 2.22
C VAL A 81 -3.54 0.01 1.97
N THR A 82 -2.87 -1.12 1.73
CA THR A 82 -3.49 -2.41 1.40
C THR A 82 -4.45 -2.93 2.47
N SER A 83 -4.23 -2.58 3.73
CA SER A 83 -5.13 -2.92 4.84
C SER A 83 -6.55 -2.34 4.70
N ASN A 84 -6.78 -1.37 3.81
CA ASN A 84 -8.15 -0.92 3.48
C ASN A 84 -8.96 -1.98 2.73
N ILE A 85 -8.30 -2.96 2.09
CA ILE A 85 -8.92 -4.06 1.33
C ILE A 85 -8.72 -5.39 2.06
N ALA A 86 -7.48 -5.68 2.45
CA ALA A 86 -7.10 -6.96 3.03
C ALA A 86 -6.47 -6.80 4.43
N PRO A 87 -7.20 -6.22 5.41
CA PRO A 87 -6.64 -5.94 6.73
C PRO A 87 -6.14 -7.19 7.45
N LYS A 88 -6.92 -8.28 7.39
CA LYS A 88 -6.59 -9.56 8.04
C LYS A 88 -5.26 -10.12 7.53
N ALA A 89 -5.09 -10.20 6.21
CA ALA A 89 -3.86 -10.75 5.62
C ALA A 89 -2.63 -9.89 5.90
N VAL A 90 -2.76 -8.56 5.87
CA VAL A 90 -1.67 -7.63 6.22
C VAL A 90 -1.29 -7.79 7.70
N GLN A 91 -2.28 -7.86 8.60
CA GLN A 91 -2.06 -8.07 10.03
C GLN A 91 -1.40 -9.44 10.30
N GLU A 92 -1.91 -10.51 9.70
CA GLU A 92 -1.33 -11.85 9.86
C GLU A 92 0.12 -11.89 9.36
N MET A 93 0.42 -11.22 8.24
CA MET A 93 1.80 -11.12 7.74
C MET A 93 2.71 -10.46 8.78
N THR A 94 2.33 -9.30 9.33
CA THR A 94 3.17 -8.59 10.32
C THR A 94 3.28 -9.35 11.63
N GLU A 95 2.20 -9.95 12.14
CA GLU A 95 2.21 -10.79 13.34
C GLU A 95 3.10 -12.02 13.18
N LYS A 96 3.07 -12.67 12.01
CA LYS A 96 3.95 -13.82 11.73
C LYS A 96 5.41 -13.40 11.76
N ILE A 97 5.77 -12.24 11.21
CA ILE A 97 7.14 -11.71 11.29
C ILE A 97 7.55 -11.46 12.75
N LEU A 98 6.70 -10.78 13.53
CA LEU A 98 6.97 -10.48 14.95
C LEU A 98 7.14 -11.76 15.80
N ASN A 99 6.42 -12.83 15.46
CA ASN A 99 6.52 -14.12 16.14
C ASN A 99 7.62 -15.04 15.56
N GLY A 100 8.45 -14.57 14.63
CA GLY A 100 9.54 -15.36 14.03
C GLY A 100 9.10 -16.40 12.99
N ASN A 101 7.83 -16.40 12.60
CA ASN A 101 7.27 -17.30 11.59
C ASN A 101 7.53 -16.78 10.16
N ILE A 102 8.80 -16.67 9.80
CA ILE A 102 9.24 -15.99 8.56
C ILE A 102 8.76 -16.69 7.29
N ASN A 103 8.68 -18.02 7.29
CA ASN A 103 8.24 -18.79 6.13
C ASN A 103 6.77 -18.54 5.81
N GLU A 104 5.90 -18.52 6.82
CA GLU A 104 4.48 -18.21 6.69
C GLU A 104 4.27 -16.75 6.29
N ALA A 105 5.03 -15.83 6.90
CA ALA A 105 5.00 -14.42 6.54
C ALA A 105 5.40 -14.20 5.07
N SER A 106 6.41 -14.91 4.58
CA SER A 106 6.86 -14.82 3.19
C SER A 106 5.77 -15.28 2.21
N LYS A 107 5.06 -16.36 2.52
CA LYS A 107 3.92 -16.82 1.71
C LYS A 107 2.81 -15.75 1.62
N LEU A 108 2.45 -15.14 2.75
CA LEU A 108 1.47 -14.05 2.78
C LEU A 108 1.96 -12.83 2.01
N TYR A 109 3.24 -12.47 2.16
CA TYR A 109 3.86 -11.38 1.40
C TYR A 109 3.75 -11.61 -0.11
N GLU A 110 4.11 -12.80 -0.61
CA GLU A 110 3.99 -13.15 -2.03
C GLU A 110 2.54 -13.13 -2.51
N ALA A 111 1.60 -13.61 -1.69
CA ALA A 111 0.18 -13.58 -2.00
C ALA A 111 -0.42 -12.16 -2.06
N LEU A 112 0.12 -11.24 -1.25
CA LEU A 112 -0.31 -9.83 -1.19
C LEU A 112 0.37 -8.93 -2.23
N LYS A 113 1.52 -9.33 -2.80
CA LYS A 113 2.27 -8.54 -3.80
C LYS A 113 1.43 -7.93 -4.92
N PRO A 114 0.46 -8.65 -5.54
CA PRO A 114 -0.36 -8.04 -6.58
C PRO A 114 -1.18 -6.85 -6.04
N LEU A 115 -1.72 -6.92 -4.82
CA LEU A 115 -2.39 -5.78 -4.17
C LEU A 115 -1.40 -4.65 -3.83
N PHE A 116 -0.19 -4.95 -3.37
CA PHE A 116 0.81 -3.89 -3.14
C PHE A 116 1.12 -3.11 -4.42
N SER A 117 1.18 -3.80 -5.56
CA SER A 117 1.51 -3.20 -6.85
C SER A 117 0.48 -2.17 -7.34
N ILE A 118 -0.78 -2.24 -6.91
CA ILE A 118 -1.83 -1.32 -7.36
C ILE A 118 -1.76 0.06 -6.68
N VAL A 119 -0.83 0.29 -5.73
CA VAL A 119 -0.61 1.62 -5.11
C VAL A 119 -0.33 2.71 -6.14
N THR A 120 0.27 2.34 -7.28
CA THR A 120 0.36 3.20 -8.46
C THR A 120 0.19 2.38 -9.73
N VAL A 121 -0.90 2.61 -10.45
CA VAL A 121 -1.18 1.95 -11.74
C VAL A 121 -0.71 2.86 -12.87
N LYS A 122 0.19 2.35 -13.71
CA LYS A 122 0.75 3.07 -14.87
C LYS A 122 0.26 2.44 -16.18
N THR A 123 -0.30 3.24 -17.07
CA THR A 123 -0.77 2.84 -18.40
C THR A 123 -0.29 3.81 -19.47
N ASN A 124 -0.23 3.34 -20.71
CA ASN A 124 -0.04 4.20 -21.88
C ASN A 124 -1.41 4.47 -22.50
N GLU A 125 -1.77 5.74 -22.64
CA GLU A 125 -3.05 6.17 -23.20
C GLU A 125 -2.82 6.90 -24.51
N ASN A 126 -3.64 6.62 -25.53
CA ASN A 126 -3.59 7.35 -26.79
C ASN A 126 -4.50 8.57 -26.70
N THR A 127 -3.96 9.73 -27.04
CA THR A 127 -4.73 10.99 -27.16
C THR A 127 -4.70 11.47 -28.61
N PRO A 128 -5.57 12.42 -28.99
CA PRO A 128 -5.48 13.07 -30.31
C PRO A 128 -4.12 13.72 -30.61
N PHE A 129 -3.31 13.98 -29.58
CA PHE A 129 -1.98 14.61 -29.68
C PHE A 129 -0.82 13.63 -29.45
N GLY A 130 -1.10 12.33 -29.44
CA GLY A 130 -0.09 11.27 -29.27
C GLY A 130 -0.22 10.51 -27.93
N PRO A 131 0.65 9.50 -27.72
CA PRO A 131 0.61 8.66 -26.54
C PRO A 131 1.14 9.38 -25.30
N ILE A 132 0.50 9.15 -24.16
CA ILE A 132 0.93 9.66 -22.85
C ILE A 132 1.02 8.53 -21.82
N VAL A 133 1.87 8.69 -20.81
CA VAL A 133 1.87 7.81 -19.63
C VAL A 133 0.90 8.36 -18.60
N CYS A 134 -0.20 7.65 -18.36
CA CYS A 134 -1.10 7.95 -17.25
C CYS A 134 -0.63 7.23 -15.98
N LYS A 135 -0.65 7.93 -14.84
CA LYS A 135 -0.27 7.38 -13.53
C LYS A 135 -1.40 7.60 -12.54
N ALA A 136 -2.24 6.60 -12.33
CA ALA A 136 -3.22 6.60 -11.26
C ALA A 136 -2.51 6.28 -9.93
N ARG A 137 -2.33 7.29 -9.08
CA ARG A 137 -1.61 7.17 -7.79
C ARG A 137 -2.59 6.98 -6.64
N ASN A 138 -2.14 6.33 -5.56
CA ASN A 138 -2.85 6.28 -4.28
C ASN A 138 -3.40 7.67 -3.88
N PRO A 139 -4.69 7.78 -3.51
CA PRO A 139 -5.66 6.71 -3.20
C PRO A 139 -6.54 6.22 -4.35
N LEU A 140 -6.32 6.69 -5.58
CA LEU A 140 -7.27 6.45 -6.68
C LEU A 140 -7.49 4.97 -7.01
N PRO A 141 -6.46 4.12 -7.25
CA PRO A 141 -6.70 2.72 -7.59
C PRO A 141 -7.44 1.95 -6.48
N TYR A 142 -7.07 2.19 -5.23
CA TYR A 142 -7.70 1.56 -4.07
C TYR A 142 -9.16 1.98 -3.90
N LYS A 143 -9.47 3.28 -4.01
CA LYS A 143 -10.87 3.73 -3.95
C LYS A 143 -11.70 3.20 -5.11
N THR A 144 -11.15 3.16 -6.32
CA THR A 144 -11.84 2.55 -7.47
C THR A 144 -12.14 1.07 -7.21
N LEU A 145 -11.16 0.31 -6.71
CA LEU A 145 -11.35 -1.08 -6.32
C LEU A 145 -12.42 -1.21 -5.22
N MET A 146 -12.35 -0.41 -4.15
CA MET A 146 -13.35 -0.40 -3.09
C MET A 146 -14.77 -0.21 -3.64
N ASN A 147 -14.98 0.72 -4.59
CA ASN A 147 -16.30 0.90 -5.22
C ASN A 147 -16.75 -0.36 -6.01
N ILE A 148 -15.84 -1.01 -6.73
CA ILE A 148 -16.14 -2.27 -7.46
C ILE A 148 -16.53 -3.38 -6.47
N LEU A 149 -15.85 -3.45 -5.32
CA LEU A 149 -16.10 -4.41 -4.26
C LEU A 149 -17.25 -4.02 -3.31
N VAL A 150 -18.03 -2.98 -3.63
CA VAL A 150 -19.16 -2.48 -2.80
C VAL A 150 -18.74 -1.95 -1.43
N MET A 151 -17.45 -1.67 -1.23
CA MET A 151 -16.92 -1.07 -0.02
C MET A 151 -17.12 0.46 -0.04
N PRO A 152 -17.61 1.07 1.07
CA PRO A 152 -17.87 2.50 1.12
C PRO A 152 -16.55 3.29 1.08
N SER A 153 -16.27 3.94 -0.04
CA SER A 153 -15.08 4.78 -0.21
C SER A 153 -15.37 6.15 -0.81
N GLY A 154 -16.49 6.28 -1.52
CA GLY A 154 -16.87 7.49 -2.26
C GLY A 154 -15.86 7.83 -3.37
N PRO A 155 -16.11 8.93 -4.12
CA PRO A 155 -15.19 9.36 -5.16
C PRO A 155 -13.91 9.98 -4.57
N CYS A 156 -12.91 10.15 -5.44
CA CYS A 156 -11.81 11.07 -5.18
C CYS A 156 -12.27 12.52 -5.43
N ARG A 157 -11.75 13.47 -4.65
CA ARG A 157 -11.96 14.90 -4.88
C ARG A 157 -10.89 15.43 -5.82
N GLN A 158 -11.25 16.42 -6.64
CA GLN A 158 -10.28 17.14 -7.46
C GLN A 158 -9.14 17.70 -6.58
N PRO A 159 -7.89 17.68 -7.06
CA PRO A 159 -7.46 17.46 -8.44
C PRO A 159 -7.36 15.99 -8.87
N LEU A 160 -7.67 15.03 -8.00
CA LEU A 160 -7.77 13.62 -8.42
C LEU A 160 -9.01 13.40 -9.29
N GLY A 161 -8.85 12.53 -10.28
CA GLY A 161 -9.88 12.18 -11.25
C GLY A 161 -10.33 10.73 -11.13
N LYS A 162 -11.00 10.23 -12.17
CA LYS A 162 -11.28 8.81 -12.37
C LYS A 162 -10.05 8.11 -12.95
N MET A 163 -10.03 6.79 -12.89
CA MET A 163 -9.05 6.02 -13.66
C MET A 163 -9.44 6.02 -15.14
N THR A 164 -8.47 5.79 -16.02
CA THR A 164 -8.77 5.42 -17.41
C THR A 164 -9.29 3.98 -17.45
N LYS A 165 -9.98 3.61 -18.53
CA LYS A 165 -10.45 2.24 -18.73
C LYS A 165 -9.31 1.23 -18.69
N ASN A 166 -8.20 1.52 -19.39
CA ASN A 166 -6.98 0.71 -19.34
C ASN A 166 -6.40 0.61 -17.94
N GLY A 167 -6.46 1.70 -17.16
CA GLY A 167 -6.02 1.72 -15.77
C GLY A 167 -6.85 0.81 -14.88
N ILE A 168 -8.17 0.78 -15.04
CA ILE A 168 -9.06 -0.13 -14.30
C ILE A 168 -8.76 -1.58 -14.66
N GLU A 169 -8.65 -1.92 -15.94
CA GLU A 169 -8.36 -3.31 -16.36
C GLU A 169 -7.01 -3.79 -15.83
N LYS A 170 -5.96 -2.97 -15.92
CA LYS A 170 -4.64 -3.30 -15.35
C LYS A 170 -4.68 -3.50 -13.83
N MET A 171 -5.49 -2.71 -13.13
CA MET A 171 -5.70 -2.90 -11.69
C MET A 171 -6.44 -4.22 -11.41
N LEU A 172 -7.51 -4.50 -12.15
CA LEU A 172 -8.30 -5.72 -12.00
C LEU A 172 -7.48 -6.98 -12.34
N GLU A 173 -6.57 -6.94 -13.31
CA GLU A 173 -5.65 -8.04 -13.58
C GLU A 173 -4.84 -8.45 -12.34
N GLU A 174 -4.32 -7.49 -11.57
CA GLU A 174 -3.58 -7.79 -10.34
C GLU A 174 -4.50 -8.31 -9.22
N VAL A 175 -5.70 -7.74 -9.09
CA VAL A 175 -6.68 -8.19 -8.08
C VAL A 175 -7.20 -9.59 -8.38
N ARG A 176 -7.47 -9.91 -9.66
CA ARG A 176 -7.91 -11.23 -10.12
C ARG A 176 -6.85 -12.29 -9.82
N LYS A 177 -5.55 -11.99 -9.95
CA LYS A 177 -4.47 -12.92 -9.53
C LYS A 177 -4.57 -13.28 -8.05
N VAL A 178 -4.94 -12.34 -7.19
CA VAL A 178 -5.16 -12.63 -5.75
C VAL A 178 -6.42 -13.46 -5.58
N TYR A 179 -7.53 -13.05 -6.18
CA TYR A 179 -8.80 -13.77 -6.10
C TYR A 179 -8.70 -15.23 -6.56
N GLU A 180 -8.02 -15.49 -7.67
CA GLU A 180 -7.87 -16.84 -8.25
C GLU A 180 -6.92 -17.74 -7.46
N LYS A 181 -5.83 -17.19 -6.90
CA LYS A 181 -4.78 -17.97 -6.25
C LYS A 181 -4.89 -18.04 -4.73
N ASN A 182 -5.41 -16.99 -4.12
CA ASN A 182 -5.49 -16.79 -2.67
C ASN A 182 -6.84 -16.13 -2.31
N PRO A 183 -7.99 -16.75 -2.67
CA PRO A 183 -9.32 -16.17 -2.47
C PRO A 183 -9.59 -15.79 -1.01
N GLU A 184 -8.98 -16.49 -0.05
CA GLU A 184 -9.10 -16.23 1.38
C GLU A 184 -8.67 -14.81 1.80
N ILE A 185 -7.84 -14.13 0.99
CA ILE A 185 -7.42 -12.74 1.24
C ILE A 185 -8.59 -11.76 1.04
N LEU A 186 -9.45 -12.01 0.05
CA LEU A 186 -10.58 -11.15 -0.30
C LEU A 186 -11.91 -11.69 0.24
N LYS A 187 -11.95 -12.97 0.65
CA LYS A 187 -13.14 -13.63 1.21
C LYS A 187 -13.85 -12.84 2.32
N PRO A 188 -13.16 -12.17 3.27
CA PRO A 188 -13.83 -11.36 4.27
C PRO A 188 -14.71 -10.24 3.70
N ILE A 189 -14.43 -9.75 2.49
CA ILE A 189 -15.24 -8.73 1.81
C ILE A 189 -16.55 -9.35 1.31
N GLU A 190 -16.51 -10.53 0.68
CA GLU A 190 -17.72 -11.26 0.27
C GLU A 190 -18.64 -11.49 1.46
N ASP A 191 -18.07 -11.98 2.56
CA ASP A 191 -18.84 -12.37 3.74
C ASP A 191 -19.43 -11.16 4.47
N PHE A 192 -18.70 -10.04 4.52
CA PHE A 192 -19.16 -8.84 5.24
C PHE A 192 -20.16 -8.01 4.43
N PHE A 193 -19.93 -7.83 3.14
CA PHE A 193 -20.77 -6.99 2.26
C PHE A 193 -21.86 -7.78 1.53
N ASP A 194 -21.94 -9.10 1.72
CA ASP A 194 -22.88 -10.01 1.06
C ASP A 194 -22.86 -9.82 -0.47
N VAL A 195 -21.67 -10.03 -1.05
CA VAL A 195 -21.40 -9.75 -2.46
C VAL A 195 -20.66 -10.91 -3.13
N ASP A 196 -21.00 -11.21 -4.38
CA ASP A 196 -20.25 -12.14 -5.22
C ASP A 196 -19.05 -11.42 -5.88
N LEU A 197 -17.83 -11.70 -5.41
CA LEU A 197 -16.64 -11.08 -5.99
C LEU A 197 -16.31 -11.60 -7.40
N SER A 198 -16.73 -12.81 -7.77
CA SER A 198 -16.59 -13.28 -9.15
C SER A 198 -17.39 -12.37 -10.08
N GLU A 199 -18.62 -12.03 -9.69
CA GLU A 199 -19.42 -11.10 -10.48
C GLU A 199 -18.78 -9.70 -10.51
N ARG A 200 -18.38 -9.17 -9.35
CA ARG A 200 -17.81 -7.81 -9.25
C ARG A 200 -16.50 -7.64 -10.01
N LEU A 201 -15.63 -8.66 -10.02
CA LEU A 201 -14.31 -8.56 -10.63
C LEU A 201 -14.32 -8.80 -12.15
N TYR A 202 -15.31 -9.52 -12.69
CA TYR A 202 -15.31 -9.92 -14.11
C TYR A 202 -16.46 -9.30 -14.93
N ASN A 203 -17.57 -8.89 -14.31
CA ASN A 203 -18.66 -8.24 -15.02
C ASN A 203 -18.37 -6.75 -15.28
N LYS A 204 -18.24 -6.38 -16.56
CA LYS A 204 -17.93 -5.01 -17.00
C LYS A 204 -19.02 -4.00 -16.67
N ASP A 205 -20.25 -4.44 -16.42
CA ASP A 205 -21.35 -3.55 -16.07
C ASP A 205 -21.12 -2.83 -14.75
N PHE A 206 -20.36 -3.42 -13.82
CA PHE A 206 -19.97 -2.78 -12.56
C PHE A 206 -18.86 -1.74 -12.70
N LEU A 207 -18.25 -1.61 -13.88
CA LEU A 207 -17.22 -0.60 -14.14
C LEU A 207 -17.81 0.71 -14.66
N ARG A 208 -19.09 0.72 -15.04
CA ARG A 208 -19.77 1.90 -15.59
C ARG A 208 -19.71 3.06 -14.60
N GLY A 209 -19.41 4.26 -15.09
CA GLY A 209 -19.25 5.45 -14.26
C GLY A 209 -17.96 5.52 -13.42
N LEU A 210 -17.11 4.48 -13.39
CA LEU A 210 -15.83 4.50 -12.65
C LEU A 210 -14.63 4.98 -13.48
N TYR A 211 -14.80 5.11 -14.80
CA TYR A 211 -13.83 5.69 -15.72
C TYR A 211 -14.41 6.87 -16.50
N TYR A 212 -13.57 7.57 -17.26
CA TYR A 212 -14.00 8.61 -18.22
C TYR A 212 -14.55 7.96 -19.48
N GLU A 213 -15.82 8.20 -19.78
CA GLU A 213 -16.45 7.79 -21.04
C GLU A 213 -16.01 8.75 -22.16
N ASP A 214 -15.88 8.22 -23.38
CA ASP A 214 -15.53 8.96 -24.60
C ASP A 214 -16.71 9.80 -25.11
#